data_AF-D6AP80-F1
#
_entry.id   AF-D6AP80-F1
#
_cell.length_a   1.000
_cell.length_b   1.000
_cell.length_c   1.000
_cell.angle_alpha   90.00
_cell.angle_beta   90.00
_cell.angle_gamma   90.00
#
_symmetry.space_group_name_H-M   'P 1'
#
loop_
_entity.id
_entity.type
_entity.pdbx_description
1 polymer ?
#
loop_
_entity_poly.entity_id
_entity_poly.type
_entity_poly.pdbx_seq_one_letter_code
_entity_poly.pdbx_strand_id
1 'polypeptide(L)'
;MYRFLLTRQWVILTLLGLALIPTMIELGFWQFHKHEHRVEQNALISRNLDAQPVPVTDLTSAGHTVPRSDYWRTVTATGTFDTEHEVVVRRRTSDDDRIGVHVLTPLDLKDGGTVLVNRGWVPAAPNQTSFPDVPPAPRGEVTVTGRLKADETTGSSGIKDLAGLPERQVMLINSEQQSQLLSRKVLGGYIEQTEPVPSGDLPEQIARPDDSSIGPHMAYAVQWWLFVAAVPVGWIILVRREKRDREEAAAENATADAPEQPEPASA
;
A
#
# COMPACT_ATOMS: atom_id res chain seq x y z
N MET A 1 49.32 23.95 -2.37
CA MET A 1 49.32 22.49 -2.65
C MET A 1 48.27 21.83 -1.76
N TYR A 2 47.35 21.01 -2.29
CA TYR A 2 46.18 20.45 -1.56
C TYR A 2 46.50 19.36 -0.51
N ARG A 3 47.69 19.40 0.12
CA ARG A 3 48.12 18.39 1.11
C ARG A 3 47.18 18.29 2.31
N PHE A 4 46.41 19.35 2.62
CA PHE A 4 45.42 19.33 3.69
C PHE A 4 44.29 18.32 3.45
N LEU A 5 44.01 17.93 2.19
CA LEU A 5 43.01 16.90 1.87
C LEU A 5 43.37 15.51 2.43
N LEU A 6 44.65 15.29 2.76
CA LEU A 6 45.14 14.05 3.37
C LEU A 6 45.05 14.06 4.90
N THR A 7 44.62 15.16 5.51
CA THR A 7 44.38 15.19 6.96
C THR A 7 43.19 14.30 7.31
N ARG A 8 43.19 13.75 8.53
CA ARG A 8 42.16 12.82 9.02
C ARG A 8 40.74 13.34 8.78
N GLN A 9 40.50 14.64 9.02
CA GLN A 9 39.20 15.27 8.81
C GLN A 9 38.75 15.20 7.34
N TRP A 10 39.61 15.58 6.40
CA TRP A 10 39.28 15.62 4.97
C TRP A 10 39.12 14.24 4.35
N VAL A 11 39.92 13.26 4.80
CA VAL A 11 39.75 11.86 4.43
C VAL A 11 38.39 11.35 4.90
N ILE A 12 38.01 11.60 6.15
CA ILE A 12 36.70 11.18 6.69
C ILE A 12 35.55 11.84 5.91
N LEU A 13 35.61 13.15 5.66
CA LEU A 13 34.56 13.85 4.90
C LEU A 13 34.40 13.31 3.47
N THR A 14 35.51 12.99 2.82
CA THR A 14 35.52 12.43 1.46
C THR A 14 34.95 11.02 1.45
N LEU A 15 35.37 10.16 2.38
CA LEU A 15 34.83 8.80 2.53
C LEU A 15 33.34 8.82 2.86
N LEU A 16 32.91 9.75 3.73
CA LEU A 16 31.49 9.94 4.04
C LEU A 16 30.69 10.32 2.80
N GLY A 17 31.18 11.28 2.00
CA GLY A 17 30.55 11.66 0.73
C GLY A 17 30.46 10.47 -0.24
N LEU A 18 31.54 9.69 -0.37
CA LEU A 18 31.59 8.50 -1.21
C LEU A 18 30.63 7.40 -0.76
N ALA A 19 30.33 7.31 0.54
CA ALA A 19 29.33 6.37 1.06
C ALA A 19 27.89 6.90 0.95
N LEU A 20 27.69 8.21 1.19
CA LEU A 20 26.37 8.84 1.16
C LEU A 20 25.78 8.89 -0.25
N ILE A 21 26.60 9.20 -1.26
CA ILE A 21 26.15 9.29 -2.66
C ILE A 21 25.44 8.02 -3.13
N PRO A 22 26.04 6.81 -3.12
CA PRO A 22 25.37 5.60 -3.55
C PRO A 22 24.15 5.28 -2.69
N THR A 23 24.22 5.54 -1.38
CA THR A 23 23.06 5.35 -0.47
C THR A 23 21.88 6.22 -0.89
N MET A 24 22.10 7.50 -1.19
CA MET A 24 21.04 8.42 -1.63
C MET A 24 20.51 8.06 -3.02
N ILE A 25 21.35 7.55 -3.92
CA ILE A 25 20.92 7.03 -5.24
C ILE A 25 19.94 5.86 -5.04
N GLU A 26 20.31 4.88 -4.22
CA GLU A 26 19.47 3.72 -3.89
C GLU A 26 18.14 4.14 -3.25
N LEU A 27 18.17 5.10 -2.32
CA LEU A 27 16.95 5.64 -1.71
C LEU A 27 16.05 6.38 -2.72
N GLY A 28 16.65 7.07 -3.70
CA GLY A 28 15.94 7.69 -4.80
C GLY A 28 15.23 6.66 -5.69
N PHE A 29 15.92 5.59 -6.09
CA PHE A 29 15.31 4.49 -6.84
C PHE A 29 14.25 3.75 -6.04
N TRP A 30 14.46 3.51 -4.74
CA TRP A 30 13.45 2.90 -3.88
C TRP A 30 12.14 3.70 -3.85
N GLN A 31 12.23 5.03 -3.71
CA GLN A 31 11.06 5.91 -3.77
C GLN A 31 10.41 5.92 -5.17
N PHE A 32 11.22 5.91 -6.23
CA PHE A 32 10.74 5.86 -7.61
C PHE A 32 9.97 4.56 -7.91
N HIS A 33 10.52 3.40 -7.58
CA HIS A 33 9.82 2.12 -7.76
C HIS A 33 8.52 2.08 -6.93
N LYS A 34 8.52 2.65 -5.72
CA LYS A 34 7.30 2.77 -4.90
C LYS A 34 6.24 3.65 -5.58
N HIS A 35 6.65 4.72 -6.24
CA HIS A 35 5.78 5.55 -7.07
C HIS A 35 5.21 4.75 -8.26
N GLU A 36 6.07 4.08 -9.03
CA GLU A 36 5.64 3.28 -10.20
C GLU A 36 4.63 2.20 -9.80
N HIS A 37 4.90 1.45 -8.72
CA HIS A 37 3.97 0.44 -8.23
C HIS A 37 2.59 1.02 -7.86
N ARG A 38 2.53 2.24 -7.31
CA ARG A 38 1.25 2.90 -7.02
C ARG A 38 0.55 3.35 -8.30
N VAL A 39 1.28 3.91 -9.26
CA VAL A 39 0.73 4.29 -10.56
C VAL A 39 0.16 3.07 -11.30
N GLU A 40 0.88 1.96 -11.34
CA GLU A 40 0.43 0.71 -11.96
C GLU A 40 -0.81 0.12 -11.28
N GLN A 41 -0.85 0.14 -9.94
CA GLN A 41 -2.00 -0.32 -9.18
C GLN A 41 -3.23 0.54 -9.43
N ASN A 42 -3.08 1.86 -9.40
CA ASN A 42 -4.17 2.80 -9.66
C ASN A 42 -4.71 2.66 -11.09
N ALA A 43 -3.81 2.53 -12.07
CA ALA A 43 -4.19 2.27 -13.45
C ALA A 43 -4.93 0.93 -13.61
N LEU A 44 -4.53 -0.11 -12.88
CA LEU A 44 -5.25 -1.39 -12.85
C LEU A 44 -6.66 -1.22 -12.25
N ILE A 45 -6.77 -0.57 -11.10
CA ILE A 45 -8.05 -0.34 -10.42
C ILE A 45 -9.00 0.45 -11.33
N SER A 46 -8.57 1.62 -11.83
CA SER A 46 -9.39 2.47 -12.70
C SER A 46 -9.83 1.71 -13.96
N ARG A 47 -8.91 1.06 -14.68
CA ARG A 47 -9.27 0.28 -15.88
C ARG A 47 -10.33 -0.79 -15.60
N ASN A 48 -10.25 -1.46 -14.45
CA ASN A 48 -11.16 -2.54 -14.12
C ASN A 48 -12.51 -2.06 -13.59
N LEU A 49 -12.53 -0.93 -12.90
CA LEU A 49 -13.77 -0.28 -12.46
C LEU A 49 -14.54 0.35 -13.64
N ASP A 50 -13.81 0.91 -14.62
CA ASP A 50 -14.39 1.55 -15.80
C ASP A 50 -14.79 0.55 -16.91
N ALA A 51 -14.35 -0.71 -16.79
CA ALA A 51 -14.73 -1.77 -17.72
C ALA A 51 -16.22 -2.12 -17.61
N GLN A 52 -16.82 -2.51 -18.73
CA GLN A 52 -18.22 -2.96 -18.74
C GLN A 52 -18.38 -4.20 -17.83
N PRO A 53 -19.47 -4.28 -17.03
CA PRO A 53 -19.77 -5.44 -16.22
C PRO A 53 -19.91 -6.71 -17.06
N VAL A 54 -19.33 -7.81 -16.57
CA VAL A 54 -19.45 -9.14 -17.19
C VAL A 54 -19.98 -10.16 -16.19
N PRO A 55 -20.63 -11.26 -16.61
CA PRO A 55 -20.97 -12.35 -15.72
C PRO A 55 -19.75 -12.86 -14.93
N VAL A 56 -19.91 -13.14 -13.64
CA VAL A 56 -18.80 -13.62 -12.80
C VAL A 56 -18.19 -14.93 -13.31
N THR A 57 -19.01 -15.77 -13.95
CA THR A 57 -18.61 -17.04 -14.57
C THR A 57 -17.67 -16.88 -15.76
N ASP A 58 -17.58 -15.68 -16.34
CA ASP A 58 -16.66 -15.40 -17.45
C ASP A 58 -15.22 -15.16 -16.96
N LEU A 59 -15.06 -14.78 -15.69
CA LEU A 59 -13.76 -14.44 -15.09
C LEU A 59 -13.26 -15.48 -14.07
N THR A 60 -14.15 -16.31 -13.52
CA THR A 60 -13.77 -17.32 -12.53
C THR A 60 -14.67 -18.56 -12.59
N SER A 61 -14.14 -19.67 -12.10
CA SER A 61 -14.83 -20.95 -12.00
C SER A 61 -14.52 -21.61 -10.67
N ALA A 62 -15.18 -22.73 -10.35
CA ALA A 62 -14.87 -23.48 -9.14
C ALA A 62 -13.38 -23.89 -9.08
N GLY A 63 -12.73 -23.61 -7.95
CA GLY A 63 -11.30 -23.87 -7.75
C GLY A 63 -10.33 -22.97 -8.55
N HIS A 64 -10.84 -21.97 -9.27
CA HIS A 64 -9.99 -21.02 -9.99
C HIS A 64 -9.30 -20.05 -9.02
N THR A 65 -8.06 -19.65 -9.31
CA THR A 65 -7.40 -18.56 -8.60
C THR A 65 -7.54 -17.29 -9.43
N VAL A 66 -8.35 -16.34 -8.96
CA VAL A 66 -8.55 -15.05 -9.65
C VAL A 66 -7.20 -14.35 -9.81
N PRO A 67 -6.76 -14.03 -11.04
CA PRO A 67 -5.49 -13.36 -11.26
C PRO A 67 -5.58 -11.88 -10.87
N ARG A 68 -4.44 -11.29 -10.52
CA ARG A 68 -4.37 -9.87 -10.13
C ARG A 68 -4.93 -8.92 -11.19
N SER A 69 -4.81 -9.27 -12.47
CA SER A 69 -5.36 -8.50 -13.60
C SER A 69 -6.87 -8.34 -13.55
N ASP A 70 -7.60 -9.23 -12.87
CA ASP A 70 -9.07 -9.20 -12.79
C ASP A 70 -9.59 -8.67 -11.45
N TYR A 71 -8.70 -8.22 -10.55
CA TYR A 71 -9.14 -7.62 -9.30
C TYR A 71 -9.93 -6.34 -9.58
N TRP A 72 -10.99 -6.12 -8.82
CA TRP A 72 -11.90 -4.99 -8.96
C TRP A 72 -12.68 -4.93 -10.28
N ARG A 73 -12.59 -5.97 -11.14
CA ARG A 73 -13.46 -6.06 -12.31
C ARG A 73 -14.91 -6.07 -11.86
N THR A 74 -15.71 -5.20 -12.45
CA THR A 74 -17.15 -5.19 -12.18
C THR A 74 -17.76 -6.44 -12.78
N VAL A 75 -18.43 -7.23 -11.95
CA VAL A 75 -19.08 -8.48 -12.34
C VAL A 75 -20.54 -8.50 -11.90
N THR A 76 -21.35 -9.25 -12.65
CA THR A 76 -22.74 -9.54 -12.29
C THR A 76 -22.91 -11.03 -11.97
N ALA A 77 -23.77 -11.34 -11.02
CA ALA A 77 -24.12 -12.70 -10.63
C ALA A 77 -25.61 -12.78 -10.30
N THR A 78 -26.32 -13.71 -10.95
CA THR A 78 -27.75 -13.91 -10.73
C THR A 78 -27.98 -15.24 -10.04
N GLY A 79 -28.72 -15.22 -8.92
CA GLY A 79 -28.90 -16.40 -8.09
C GLY A 79 -29.82 -16.16 -6.89
N THR A 80 -29.83 -17.10 -5.94
CA THR A 80 -30.55 -16.97 -4.67
C THR A 80 -29.54 -17.02 -3.52
N PHE A 81 -29.68 -16.10 -2.55
CA PHE A 81 -28.81 -16.09 -1.38
C PHE A 81 -29.13 -17.28 -0.46
N ASP A 82 -28.09 -18.01 -0.07
CA ASP A 82 -28.14 -19.03 0.96
C ASP A 82 -27.85 -18.41 2.32
N THR A 83 -28.90 -17.91 2.96
CA THR A 83 -28.80 -17.24 4.27
C THR A 83 -28.54 -18.22 5.41
N GLU A 84 -28.77 -19.52 5.23
CA GLU A 84 -28.52 -20.54 6.26
C GLU A 84 -27.01 -20.69 6.50
N HIS A 85 -26.22 -20.57 5.43
CA HIS A 85 -24.76 -20.66 5.49
C HIS A 85 -24.05 -19.30 5.44
N GLU A 86 -24.75 -18.22 5.76
CA GLU A 86 -24.14 -16.90 5.91
C GLU A 86 -23.15 -16.89 7.08
N VAL A 87 -21.96 -16.33 6.85
CA VAL A 87 -20.91 -16.19 7.86
C VAL A 87 -20.45 -14.74 7.97
N VAL A 88 -19.81 -14.40 9.09
CA VAL A 88 -19.21 -13.08 9.28
C VAL A 88 -17.69 -13.14 9.34
N VAL A 89 -17.05 -12.19 8.67
CA VAL A 89 -15.60 -12.10 8.56
C VAL A 89 -15.09 -11.09 9.57
N ARG A 90 -14.30 -11.54 10.55
CA ARG A 90 -13.86 -10.73 11.68
C ARG A 90 -12.76 -9.74 11.32
N ARG A 91 -12.51 -8.80 12.25
CA ARG A 91 -11.45 -7.79 12.21
C ARG A 91 -11.52 -6.92 10.95
N ARG A 92 -12.73 -6.43 10.68
CA ARG A 92 -12.98 -5.47 9.60
C ARG A 92 -13.21 -4.11 10.21
N THR A 93 -12.83 -3.09 9.47
CA THR A 93 -12.95 -1.70 9.88
C THR A 93 -13.85 -1.01 8.88
N SER A 94 -14.82 -0.23 9.36
CA SER A 94 -15.63 0.63 8.49
C SER A 94 -14.80 1.81 7.99
N ASP A 95 -15.37 2.62 7.08
CA ASP A 95 -14.71 3.83 6.57
C ASP A 95 -14.45 4.86 7.69
N ASP A 96 -15.22 4.83 8.79
CA ASP A 96 -15.07 5.70 9.96
C ASP A 96 -14.24 5.07 11.09
N ASP A 97 -13.34 4.13 10.76
CA ASP A 97 -12.47 3.44 11.72
C ASP A 97 -13.19 2.60 12.81
N ARG A 98 -14.47 2.26 12.61
CA ARG A 98 -15.22 1.42 13.56
C ARG A 98 -14.91 -0.06 13.36
N ILE A 99 -14.63 -0.78 14.44
CA ILE A 99 -14.39 -2.22 14.40
C ILE A 99 -15.71 -2.96 14.21
N GLY A 100 -15.74 -3.85 13.24
CA GLY A 100 -16.89 -4.69 12.93
C GLY A 100 -16.50 -5.93 12.14
N VAL A 101 -17.44 -6.38 11.33
CA VAL A 101 -17.30 -7.59 10.51
C VAL A 101 -17.84 -7.34 9.12
N HIS A 102 -17.38 -8.12 8.14
CA HIS A 102 -18.05 -8.21 6.84
C HIS A 102 -19.08 -9.34 6.86
N VAL A 103 -20.20 -9.13 6.18
CA VAL A 103 -21.25 -10.13 5.99
C VAL A 103 -20.96 -10.88 4.70
N LEU A 104 -20.67 -12.18 4.80
CA LEU A 104 -20.34 -13.04 3.67
C LEU A 104 -21.46 -14.08 3.48
N THR A 105 -22.21 -13.94 2.40
CA THR A 105 -23.34 -14.81 2.09
C THR A 105 -23.07 -15.54 0.79
N PRO A 106 -23.16 -16.88 0.76
CA PRO A 106 -23.11 -17.62 -0.50
C PRO A 106 -24.32 -17.27 -1.37
N LEU A 107 -24.08 -17.08 -2.67
CA LEU A 107 -25.10 -16.90 -3.69
C LEU A 107 -25.08 -18.11 -4.61
N ASP A 108 -26.14 -18.91 -4.57
CA ASP A 108 -26.32 -20.05 -5.46
C ASP A 108 -26.77 -19.55 -6.83
N LEU A 109 -25.89 -19.72 -7.83
CA LEU A 109 -26.09 -19.18 -9.17
C LEU A 109 -27.18 -19.96 -9.90
N LYS A 110 -27.98 -19.24 -10.70
CA LYS A 110 -29.05 -19.82 -11.52
C LYS A 110 -28.56 -20.93 -12.45
N ASP A 111 -27.38 -20.75 -13.03
CA ASP A 111 -26.77 -21.68 -13.99
C ASP A 111 -25.86 -22.73 -13.32
N GLY A 112 -25.88 -22.79 -11.98
CA GLY A 112 -25.15 -23.75 -11.17
C GLY A 112 -23.83 -23.22 -10.59
N GLY A 113 -23.42 -23.84 -9.48
CA GLY A 113 -22.30 -23.37 -8.67
C GLY A 113 -22.70 -22.26 -7.70
N THR A 114 -21.76 -21.89 -6.84
CA THR A 114 -21.98 -20.89 -5.79
C THR A 114 -20.86 -19.85 -5.84
N VAL A 115 -21.18 -18.57 -5.68
CA VAL A 115 -20.17 -17.52 -5.50
C VAL A 115 -20.32 -16.90 -4.12
N LEU A 116 -19.20 -16.53 -3.50
CA LEU A 116 -19.24 -15.80 -2.23
C LEU A 116 -19.52 -14.32 -2.50
N VAL A 117 -20.48 -13.75 -1.78
CA VAL A 117 -20.82 -12.34 -1.88
C VAL A 117 -20.57 -11.68 -0.53
N ASN A 118 -19.62 -10.75 -0.51
CA ASN A 118 -19.44 -9.84 0.61
C ASN A 118 -20.45 -8.69 0.47
N ARG A 119 -21.50 -8.74 1.29
CA ARG A 119 -22.64 -7.81 1.24
C ARG A 119 -22.34 -6.45 1.89
N GLY A 120 -21.23 -6.32 2.60
CA GLY A 120 -20.84 -5.09 3.29
C GLY A 120 -20.43 -5.31 4.74
N TRP A 121 -20.25 -4.21 5.45
CA TRP A 121 -19.80 -4.15 6.83
C TRP A 121 -20.98 -3.98 7.81
N VAL A 122 -20.89 -4.61 8.97
CA VAL A 122 -21.79 -4.33 10.11
C VAL A 122 -20.99 -4.19 11.41
N PRO A 123 -21.51 -3.45 12.40
CA PRO A 123 -20.90 -3.40 13.73
C PRO A 123 -20.75 -4.81 14.32
N ALA A 124 -19.65 -5.04 15.04
CA ALA A 124 -19.47 -6.29 15.75
C ALA A 124 -20.54 -6.43 16.87
N ALA A 125 -20.88 -7.68 17.20
CA ALA A 125 -21.72 -7.95 18.35
C ALA A 125 -21.07 -7.44 19.64
N PRO A 126 -21.86 -7.04 20.67
CA PRO A 126 -21.31 -6.58 21.95
C PRO A 126 -20.39 -7.61 22.62
N ASN A 127 -20.63 -8.90 22.39
CA ASN A 127 -19.82 -10.00 22.86
C ASN A 127 -19.10 -10.67 21.69
N GLN A 128 -17.81 -11.00 21.87
CA GLN A 128 -16.97 -11.60 20.84
C GLN A 128 -17.43 -12.99 20.38
N THR A 129 -18.20 -13.71 21.19
CA THR A 129 -18.74 -15.04 20.84
C THR A 129 -20.11 -14.97 20.19
N SER A 130 -20.78 -13.83 20.21
CA SER A 130 -22.13 -13.66 19.67
C SER A 130 -22.07 -13.36 18.17
N PHE A 131 -23.05 -13.87 17.44
CA PHE A 131 -23.26 -13.47 16.05
C PHE A 131 -23.87 -12.05 16.02
N PRO A 132 -23.36 -11.13 15.18
CA PRO A 132 -23.88 -9.76 15.10
C PRO A 132 -25.27 -9.72 14.47
N ASP A 133 -25.97 -8.61 14.70
CA ASP A 133 -27.25 -8.36 14.03
C ASP A 133 -27.00 -8.02 12.56
N VAL A 134 -27.42 -8.91 11.66
CA VAL A 134 -27.20 -8.80 10.22
C VAL A 134 -28.56 -8.65 9.53
N PRO A 135 -28.78 -7.55 8.77
CA PRO A 135 -29.99 -7.39 8.00
C PRO A 135 -30.17 -8.52 6.98
N PRO A 136 -31.39 -9.08 6.86
CA PRO A 136 -31.65 -10.22 6.00
C PRO A 136 -31.30 -9.92 4.54
N ALA A 137 -30.76 -10.92 3.84
CA ALA A 137 -30.55 -10.82 2.41
C ALA A 137 -31.91 -10.71 1.67
N PRO A 138 -31.93 -10.09 0.47
CA PRO A 138 -33.10 -10.13 -0.40
C PRO A 138 -33.57 -11.57 -0.62
N ARG A 139 -34.89 -11.78 -0.56
CA ARG A 139 -35.49 -13.10 -0.79
C ARG A 139 -35.71 -13.33 -2.28
N GLY A 140 -35.56 -14.58 -2.71
CA GLY A 140 -35.77 -15.01 -4.09
C GLY A 140 -34.57 -14.75 -5.01
N GLU A 141 -34.81 -14.81 -6.32
CA GLU A 141 -33.77 -14.58 -7.33
C GLU A 141 -33.39 -13.10 -7.34
N VAL A 142 -32.09 -12.82 -7.25
CA VAL A 142 -31.49 -11.48 -7.26
C VAL A 142 -30.31 -11.46 -8.22
N THR A 143 -30.09 -10.30 -8.85
CA THR A 143 -28.84 -10.02 -9.56
C THR A 143 -27.99 -9.10 -8.72
N VAL A 144 -26.81 -9.58 -8.35
CA VAL A 144 -25.79 -8.83 -7.61
C VAL A 144 -24.80 -8.26 -8.62
N THR A 145 -24.53 -6.97 -8.52
CA THR A 145 -23.38 -6.33 -9.17
C THR A 145 -22.34 -6.05 -8.11
N GLY A 146 -21.07 -6.26 -8.41
CA GLY A 146 -20.00 -5.94 -7.48
C GLY A 146 -18.62 -6.07 -8.09
N ARG A 147 -17.60 -5.91 -7.25
CA ARG A 147 -16.19 -5.97 -7.66
C ARG A 147 -15.63 -7.34 -7.35
N LEU A 148 -15.04 -8.00 -8.34
CA LEU A 148 -14.39 -9.29 -8.16
C LEU A 148 -13.10 -9.13 -7.35
N LYS A 149 -12.91 -10.03 -6.38
CA LYS A 149 -11.72 -10.11 -5.54
C LYS A 149 -11.24 -11.55 -5.48
N ALA A 150 -9.94 -11.75 -5.37
CA ALA A 150 -9.39 -13.06 -5.05
C ALA A 150 -9.56 -13.38 -3.57
N ASP A 151 -9.38 -14.66 -3.24
CA ASP A 151 -9.31 -15.14 -1.87
C ASP A 151 -8.24 -14.41 -1.06
N GLU A 152 -8.57 -14.17 0.20
CA GLU A 152 -7.66 -13.57 1.15
C GLU A 152 -6.68 -14.62 1.69
N THR A 153 -5.46 -14.15 1.96
CA THR A 153 -4.42 -14.90 2.65
C THR A 153 -3.85 -14.01 3.75
N THR A 154 -3.22 -14.59 4.77
CA THR A 154 -2.52 -13.77 5.79
C THR A 154 -1.46 -12.85 5.18
N GLY A 155 -0.81 -13.26 4.09
CA GLY A 155 0.17 -12.42 3.39
C GLY A 155 -0.46 -11.24 2.64
N SER A 156 -1.65 -11.42 2.06
CA SER A 156 -2.34 -10.37 1.28
C SER A 156 -3.18 -9.42 2.15
N SER A 157 -3.78 -9.91 3.24
CA SER A 157 -4.63 -9.10 4.12
C SER A 157 -3.90 -8.56 5.35
N GLY A 158 -2.77 -9.16 5.75
CA GLY A 158 -2.12 -8.91 7.04
C GLY A 158 -2.89 -9.46 8.24
N ILE A 159 -4.04 -10.11 8.02
CA ILE A 159 -4.87 -10.72 9.06
C ILE A 159 -4.41 -12.16 9.27
N LYS A 160 -4.03 -12.48 10.51
CA LYS A 160 -3.74 -13.86 10.90
C LYS A 160 -5.01 -14.71 10.83
N ASP A 161 -4.92 -15.82 10.13
CA ASP A 161 -5.95 -16.85 10.17
C ASP A 161 -5.92 -17.56 11.53
N LEU A 162 -7.06 -17.62 12.22
CA LEU A 162 -7.18 -18.14 13.58
C LEU A 162 -8.15 -19.30 13.60
N ALA A 163 -7.76 -20.40 14.26
CA ALA A 163 -8.62 -21.54 14.49
C ALA A 163 -9.50 -21.38 15.75
N GLY A 164 -10.54 -22.21 15.87
CA GLY A 164 -11.39 -22.26 17.08
C GLY A 164 -12.33 -21.06 17.24
N LEU A 165 -12.73 -20.45 16.12
CA LEU A 165 -13.70 -19.36 16.14
C LEU A 165 -15.10 -19.87 16.51
N PRO A 166 -15.97 -18.99 17.04
CA PRO A 166 -17.40 -19.30 17.17
C PRO A 166 -18.02 -19.71 15.84
N GLU A 167 -19.14 -20.42 15.91
CA GLU A 167 -19.88 -20.83 14.71
C GLU A 167 -20.19 -19.64 13.80
N ARG A 168 -20.12 -19.89 12.48
CA ARG A 168 -20.40 -18.90 11.43
C ARG A 168 -19.50 -17.65 11.47
N GLN A 169 -18.32 -17.75 12.07
CA GLN A 169 -17.31 -16.69 12.05
C GLN A 169 -16.00 -17.17 11.40
N VAL A 170 -15.42 -16.35 10.55
CA VAL A 170 -14.16 -16.63 9.85
C VAL A 170 -13.20 -15.42 9.93
N MET A 171 -11.89 -15.66 9.78
CA MET A 171 -10.91 -14.56 9.72
C MET A 171 -10.71 -14.04 8.30
N LEU A 172 -10.67 -14.95 7.33
CA LEU A 172 -10.34 -14.67 5.94
C LEU A 172 -11.49 -15.09 5.03
N ILE A 173 -11.68 -14.36 3.93
CA ILE A 173 -12.59 -14.80 2.85
C ILE A 173 -11.81 -15.74 1.94
N ASN A 174 -12.17 -17.02 1.93
CA ASN A 174 -11.49 -18.03 1.13
C ASN A 174 -12.49 -19.02 0.52
N SER A 175 -12.61 -19.00 -0.81
CA SER A 175 -13.55 -19.81 -1.58
C SER A 175 -13.30 -21.31 -1.44
N GLU A 176 -12.05 -21.76 -1.35
CA GLU A 176 -11.71 -23.18 -1.16
C GLU A 176 -12.16 -23.69 0.22
N GLN A 177 -11.90 -22.92 1.27
CA GLN A 177 -12.36 -23.22 2.63
C GLN A 177 -13.90 -23.29 2.68
N GLN A 178 -14.58 -22.32 2.07
CA GLN A 178 -16.05 -22.33 2.02
C GLN A 178 -16.59 -23.49 1.18
N SER A 179 -15.91 -23.87 0.09
CA SER A 179 -16.29 -25.04 -0.71
C SER A 179 -16.28 -26.32 0.12
N GLN A 180 -15.27 -26.50 0.98
CA GLN A 180 -15.18 -27.65 1.87
C GLN A 180 -16.27 -27.64 2.95
N LEU A 181 -16.51 -26.49 3.59
CA LEU A 181 -17.54 -26.34 4.63
C LEU A 181 -18.95 -26.58 4.08
N LEU A 182 -19.23 -26.08 2.88
CA LEU A 182 -20.53 -26.16 2.23
C LEU A 182 -20.73 -27.47 1.46
N SER A 183 -19.68 -28.27 1.27
CA SER A 183 -19.68 -29.48 0.43
C SER A 183 -20.23 -29.25 -0.99
N ARG A 184 -19.95 -28.08 -1.59
CA ARG A 184 -20.42 -27.69 -2.94
C ARG A 184 -19.35 -26.91 -3.71
N LYS A 185 -19.53 -26.79 -5.03
CA LYS A 185 -18.62 -26.07 -5.93
C LYS A 185 -18.75 -24.57 -5.72
N VAL A 186 -17.74 -23.96 -5.09
CA VAL A 186 -17.65 -22.50 -4.91
C VAL A 186 -16.67 -21.93 -5.93
N LEU A 187 -17.10 -20.90 -6.67
CA LEU A 187 -16.27 -20.15 -7.61
C LEU A 187 -15.11 -19.47 -6.87
N GLY A 188 -13.96 -19.42 -7.54
CA GLY A 188 -12.76 -18.80 -7.00
C GLY A 188 -12.96 -17.32 -6.68
N GLY A 189 -12.54 -16.91 -5.48
CA GLY A 189 -12.67 -15.53 -5.03
C GLY A 189 -14.06 -15.17 -4.48
N TYR A 190 -14.36 -13.87 -4.46
CA TYR A 190 -15.62 -13.34 -3.95
C TYR A 190 -16.00 -12.01 -4.61
N ILE A 191 -17.28 -11.63 -4.51
CA ILE A 191 -17.82 -10.37 -5.01
C ILE A 191 -17.96 -9.40 -3.82
N GLU A 192 -17.31 -8.23 -3.89
CA GLU A 192 -17.64 -7.08 -3.04
C GLU A 192 -18.86 -6.38 -3.62
N GLN A 193 -20.03 -6.62 -3.04
CA GLN A 193 -21.31 -6.14 -3.55
C GLN A 193 -21.34 -4.62 -3.64
N THR A 194 -21.84 -4.12 -4.77
CA THR A 194 -22.17 -2.71 -4.97
C THR A 194 -23.65 -2.49 -5.25
N GLU A 195 -24.33 -3.47 -5.85
CA GLU A 195 -25.77 -3.46 -6.07
C GLU A 195 -26.36 -4.86 -5.83
N PRO A 196 -27.62 -4.98 -5.37
CA PRO A 196 -28.49 -3.88 -4.94
C PRO A 196 -27.95 -3.20 -3.67
N VAL A 197 -28.20 -1.90 -3.54
CA VAL A 197 -27.90 -1.17 -2.30
C VAL A 197 -28.91 -1.63 -1.24
N PRO A 198 -28.46 -2.00 -0.01
CA PRO A 198 -29.37 -2.36 1.07
C PRO A 198 -30.41 -1.27 1.34
N SER A 199 -31.65 -1.66 1.65
CA SER A 199 -32.77 -0.73 1.86
C SER A 199 -32.68 0.09 3.17
N GLY A 200 -31.53 0.11 3.83
CA GLY A 200 -31.24 0.82 5.08
C GLY A 200 -29.73 1.04 5.23
N ASP A 201 -29.28 1.46 6.42
CA ASP A 201 -27.87 1.83 6.65
C ASP A 201 -26.93 0.62 6.74
N LEU A 202 -27.46 -0.60 6.89
CA LEU A 202 -26.69 -1.82 7.07
C LEU A 202 -27.11 -2.94 6.09
N PRO A 203 -26.16 -3.78 5.64
CA PRO A 203 -24.71 -3.62 5.78
C PRO A 203 -24.18 -2.36 5.09
N GLU A 204 -23.24 -1.66 5.72
CA GLU A 204 -22.54 -0.51 5.14
C GLU A 204 -21.76 -1.00 3.91
N GLN A 205 -21.91 -0.32 2.78
CA GLN A 205 -21.24 -0.71 1.54
C GLN A 205 -19.72 -0.51 1.67
N ILE A 206 -18.93 -1.46 1.19
CA ILE A 206 -17.47 -1.33 1.19
C ILE A 206 -17.06 -0.21 0.24
N ALA A 207 -16.25 0.74 0.71
CA ALA A 207 -15.76 1.86 -0.08
C ALA A 207 -15.16 1.43 -1.42
N ARG A 208 -15.32 2.28 -2.43
CA ARG A 208 -14.58 2.19 -3.70
C ARG A 208 -13.08 2.23 -3.38
N PRO A 209 -12.25 1.32 -3.95
CA PRO A 209 -10.81 1.42 -3.79
C PRO A 209 -10.31 2.75 -4.38
N ASP A 210 -9.37 3.39 -3.70
CA ASP A 210 -8.72 4.59 -4.22
C ASP A 210 -7.82 4.24 -5.40
N ASP A 211 -8.10 4.87 -6.54
CA ASP A 211 -7.40 4.75 -7.81
C ASP A 211 -6.72 6.08 -8.22
N SER A 212 -6.68 7.06 -7.33
CA SER A 212 -6.21 8.42 -7.64
C SER A 212 -5.01 8.84 -6.81
N SER A 213 -4.93 8.43 -5.54
CA SER A 213 -3.84 8.83 -4.67
C SER A 213 -2.54 8.08 -5.00
N ILE A 214 -1.48 8.85 -5.24
CA ILE A 214 -0.15 8.33 -5.55
C ILE A 214 0.85 8.62 -4.40
N GLY A 215 0.55 9.64 -3.58
CA GLY A 215 1.45 10.13 -2.54
C GLY A 215 2.71 10.85 -3.09
N PRO A 216 3.57 11.37 -2.20
CA PRO A 216 4.72 12.21 -2.56
C PRO A 216 5.97 11.42 -3.00
N HIS A 217 5.84 10.13 -3.34
CA HIS A 217 6.98 9.25 -3.61
C HIS A 217 7.90 9.77 -4.71
N MET A 218 7.34 10.29 -5.80
CA MET A 218 8.12 10.93 -6.87
C MET A 218 8.90 12.16 -6.38
N ALA A 219 8.26 13.03 -5.58
CA ALA A 219 8.92 14.21 -5.04
C ALA A 219 10.10 13.83 -4.14
N TYR A 220 9.96 12.77 -3.33
CA TYR A 220 11.06 12.24 -2.53
C TYR A 220 12.18 11.61 -3.35
N ALA A 221 11.86 10.91 -4.44
CA ALA A 221 12.88 10.39 -5.36
C ALA A 221 13.76 11.52 -5.92
N VAL A 222 13.11 12.59 -6.41
CA VAL A 222 13.79 13.79 -6.90
C VAL A 222 14.61 14.45 -5.78
N GLN A 223 14.05 14.57 -4.58
CA GLN A 223 14.77 15.13 -3.43
C GLN A 223 16.07 14.36 -3.13
N TRP A 224 16.04 13.02 -3.17
CA TRP A 224 17.24 12.20 -2.96
C TRP A 224 18.30 12.45 -4.04
N TRP A 225 17.90 12.56 -5.30
CA TRP A 225 18.83 12.86 -6.39
C TRP A 225 19.37 14.30 -6.34
N LEU A 226 18.60 15.25 -5.81
CA LEU A 226 19.10 16.60 -5.52
C LEU A 226 20.17 16.56 -4.41
N PHE A 227 20.00 15.74 -3.38
CA PHE A 227 21.04 15.56 -2.35
C PHE A 227 22.31 14.91 -2.90
N VAL A 228 22.17 13.95 -3.83
CA VAL A 228 23.32 13.38 -4.55
C VAL A 228 24.14 14.48 -5.23
N ALA A 229 23.49 15.46 -5.87
CA ALA A 229 24.16 16.60 -6.49
C ALA A 229 24.72 17.61 -5.47
N ALA A 230 24.04 17.79 -4.32
CA ALA A 230 24.46 18.73 -3.28
C ALA A 230 25.75 18.30 -2.57
N VAL A 231 25.98 17.00 -2.37
CA VAL A 231 27.18 16.47 -1.69
C VAL A 231 28.50 16.90 -2.37
N PRO A 232 28.74 16.66 -3.68
CA PRO A 232 29.95 17.10 -4.34
C PRO A 232 30.06 18.63 -4.43
N VAL A 233 28.94 19.34 -4.61
CA VAL A 233 28.92 20.81 -4.61
C VAL A 233 29.38 21.36 -3.25
N GLY A 234 28.81 20.84 -2.16
CA GLY A 234 29.19 21.21 -0.80
C GLY A 234 30.66 20.87 -0.51
N TRP A 235 31.12 19.69 -0.93
CA TRP A 235 32.52 19.30 -0.81
C TRP A 235 33.46 20.28 -1.54
N ILE A 236 33.16 20.66 -2.79
CA ILE A 236 33.94 21.65 -3.56
C ILE A 236 33.97 23.01 -2.87
N ILE A 237 32.83 23.48 -2.36
CA ILE A 237 32.73 24.76 -1.63
C ILE A 237 33.62 24.72 -0.38
N LEU A 238 33.55 23.64 0.40
CA LEU A 238 34.38 23.47 1.59
C LEU A 238 35.87 23.45 1.22
N VAL A 239 36.27 22.72 0.17
CA VAL A 239 37.67 22.66 -0.27
C VAL A 239 38.18 24.03 -0.69
N ARG A 240 37.37 24.80 -1.43
CA ARG A 240 37.71 26.16 -1.86
C ARG A 240 37.86 27.12 -0.68
N ARG A 241 36.94 27.04 0.29
CA ARG A 241 36.97 27.86 1.50
C ARG A 241 38.21 27.55 2.34
N GLU A 242 38.47 26.28 2.64
CA GLU A 242 39.65 25.86 3.41
C GLU A 242 40.97 26.26 2.75
N LYS A 243 41.05 26.17 1.42
CA LYS A 243 42.23 26.65 0.67
C LYS A 243 42.44 28.15 0.89
N ARG A 244 41.38 28.96 0.74
CA ARG A 244 41.45 30.41 0.92
C ARG A 244 41.84 30.78 2.34
N ASP A 245 41.18 30.20 3.33
CA ASP A 245 41.44 30.49 4.75
C ASP A 245 42.90 30.14 5.14
N ARG A 246 43.48 29.08 4.53
CA ARG A 246 44.90 28.73 4.69
C ARG A 246 45.86 29.68 3.97
N GLU A 247 45.49 30.19 2.80
CA GLU A 247 46.29 31.17 2.04
C GLU A 247 46.31 32.52 2.79
N GLU A 248 45.18 32.95 3.34
CA GLU A 248 45.06 34.15 4.19
C GLU A 248 45.91 34.01 5.45
N ALA A 249 45.80 32.90 6.19
CA ALA A 249 46.63 32.66 7.37
C ALA A 249 48.14 32.60 7.04
N ALA A 250 48.52 32.06 5.88
CA ALA A 250 49.92 32.05 5.45
C ALA A 250 50.43 33.47 5.14
N ALA A 251 49.60 34.32 4.54
CA ALA A 251 49.92 35.71 4.26
C ALA A 251 50.05 36.53 5.55
N GLU A 252 49.12 36.38 6.50
CA GLU A 252 49.17 37.06 7.80
C GLU A 252 50.45 36.73 8.58
N ASN A 253 50.80 35.44 8.65
CA ASN A 253 52.04 35.00 9.30
C ASN A 253 53.28 35.56 8.61
N ALA A 254 53.29 35.65 7.27
CA ALA A 254 54.41 36.23 6.52
C ALA A 254 54.57 37.75 6.76
N THR A 255 53.47 38.48 6.98
CA THR A 255 53.51 39.90 7.38
C THR A 255 53.93 40.09 8.84
N ALA A 256 53.58 39.16 9.74
CA ALA A 256 53.95 39.24 11.16
C ALA A 256 55.45 38.93 11.39
N ASP A 257 56.05 38.07 10.57
CA ASP A 257 57.48 37.72 10.61
C ASP A 257 58.37 38.69 9.81
N ALA A 258 57.80 39.74 9.21
CA ALA A 258 58.59 40.74 8.51
C ALA A 258 59.41 41.58 9.51
N PRO A 259 60.75 41.64 9.39
CA PRO A 259 61.58 42.36 10.35
C PRO A 259 61.23 43.85 10.37
N GLU A 260 61.04 44.39 11.58
CA GLU A 260 60.81 45.82 11.83
C GLU A 260 61.98 46.61 11.23
N GLN A 261 61.71 47.41 10.20
CA GLN A 261 62.74 48.26 9.60
C GLN A 261 63.24 49.25 10.67
N PRO A 262 64.55 49.34 10.94
CA PRO A 262 65.05 50.28 11.93
C PRO A 262 64.71 51.71 11.51
N GLU A 263 64.10 52.47 12.43
CA GLU A 263 63.89 53.91 12.26
C GLU A 263 65.19 54.59 11.80
N PRO A 264 65.17 55.43 10.75
CA PRO A 264 66.35 56.18 10.39
C PRO A 264 66.66 57.17 11.50
N ALA A 265 67.76 56.93 12.22
CA ALA A 265 68.28 57.86 13.20
C ALA A 265 68.58 59.20 12.51
N SER A 266 67.75 60.20 12.79
CA SER A 266 67.98 61.59 12.39
C SER A 266 69.22 62.13 13.11
N ALA A 267 70.20 62.56 12.33
CA ALA A 267 71.47 63.14 12.75
C ALA A 267 71.32 64.55 13.35
#